data_AF-A0A3Q9FX39-F1
#
_entry.id   AF-A0A3Q9FX39-F1
#
_cell.length_a   1.000
_cell.length_b   1.000
_cell.length_c   1.000
_cell.angle_alpha   90.00
_cell.angle_beta   90.00
_cell.angle_gamma   90.00
#
_symmetry.space_group_name_H-M   'P 1'
#
loop_
_entity.id
_entity.type
_entity.pdbx_description
1 polymer ?
#
loop_
_entity_poly.entity_id
_entity_poly.type
_entity_poly.pdbx_seq_one_letter_code
_entity_poly.pdbx_strand_id
1 'polypeptide(L)' 'MTLLDWRDHKHFDHSGDKPCVCCGKPTPLRSDRGKPVHKVCAERWYDTHSREKGDSEDA' A
#
# COMPACT_ATOMS: atom_id res chain seq x y z
N MET A 1 0.44 13.22 -1.57
CA MET A 1 -0.09 11.88 -1.93
C MET A 1 0.99 11.12 -2.67
N THR A 2 1.74 10.27 -1.97
CA THR A 2 2.64 9.30 -2.62
C THR A 2 1.76 8.20 -3.22
N LEU A 3 1.46 8.30 -4.51
CA LEU A 3 0.76 7.27 -5.24
C LEU A 3 1.73 6.11 -5.52
N LEU A 4 1.43 4.93 -4.99
CA LEU A 4 2.06 3.68 -5.40
C LEU A 4 1.83 3.47 -6.91
N ASP A 5 2.85 3.05 -7.64
CA ASP A 5 2.73 2.74 -9.07
C ASP A 5 2.14 1.35 -9.29
N TRP A 6 0.82 1.22 -9.17
CA TRP A 6 0.10 -0.02 -9.40
C TRP A 6 0.15 -0.57 -10.84
N ARG A 7 0.82 0.13 -11.77
CA ARG A 7 0.97 -0.33 -13.16
C ARG A 7 2.17 -1.26 -13.33
N ASP A 8 3.10 -1.32 -12.37
CA ASP A 8 4.18 -2.31 -12.39
C ASP A 8 3.60 -3.71 -12.13
N HIS A 9 3.90 -4.66 -13.03
CA HIS A 9 3.50 -6.06 -12.92
C HIS A 9 4.00 -6.71 -11.62
N LYS A 10 5.04 -6.17 -10.97
CA LYS A 10 5.54 -6.66 -9.67
C LYS A 10 4.51 -6.55 -8.55
N HIS A 11 3.50 -5.69 -8.70
CA HIS A 11 2.41 -5.59 -7.75
C HIS A 11 1.39 -6.72 -7.88
N PHE A 12 1.41 -7.50 -8.95
CA PHE A 12 0.48 -8.61 -9.14
C PHE A 12 1.19 -9.94 -8.95
N ASP A 13 0.78 -10.70 -7.93
CA ASP A 13 1.33 -12.01 -7.64
C ASP A 13 0.45 -13.12 -8.26
N HIS A 14 0.98 -13.75 -9.31
CA HIS A 14 0.31 -14.86 -10.00
C HIS A 14 0.35 -16.18 -9.21
N SER A 15 1.13 -16.27 -8.13
CA SER A 15 1.22 -17.49 -7.30
C SER A 15 0.00 -17.71 -6.41
N GLY A 16 -0.82 -16.68 -6.22
CA GLY A 16 -2.11 -16.78 -5.54
C GLY A 16 -2.41 -15.65 -4.56
N ASP A 17 -3.63 -15.68 -4.05
CA ASP A 17 -4.13 -14.69 -3.13
C ASP A 17 -3.55 -14.88 -1.72
N LYS A 18 -3.12 -13.78 -1.11
CA LYS A 18 -2.67 -13.73 0.29
C LYS A 18 -3.54 -12.74 1.07
N PRO A 19 -3.70 -12.91 2.39
CA PRO A 19 -4.52 -12.01 3.19
C PRO A 19 -3.92 -10.60 3.23
N CYS A 20 -4.71 -9.60 2.90
CA CYS A 20 -4.33 -8.19 2.95
C CYS A 20 -3.93 -7.79 4.36
N VAL A 21 -2.77 -7.16 4.53
CA VAL A 21 -2.27 -6.73 5.85
C VAL A 21 -3.12 -5.65 6.53
N CYS A 22 -3.98 -4.96 5.78
CA CYS A 22 -4.87 -3.92 6.33
C CYS A 22 -6.26 -4.42 6.69
N CYS A 23 -6.84 -5.35 5.92
CA CYS A 23 -8.24 -5.76 6.07
C CYS A 23 -8.45 -7.28 6.17
N GLY A 24 -7.38 -8.09 6.05
CA GLY A 24 -7.41 -9.55 6.15
C GLY A 24 -8.00 -10.29 4.95
N LYS A 25 -8.67 -9.60 4.02
CA LYS A 25 -9.30 -10.24 2.85
C LYS A 25 -8.25 -10.71 1.83
N PRO A 26 -8.50 -11.80 1.10
CA PRO A 26 -7.57 -12.29 0.06
C PRO A 26 -7.31 -11.23 -1.01
N THR A 27 -6.06 -11.13 -1.45
CA THR A 27 -5.65 -10.25 -2.54
C THR A 27 -4.46 -10.83 -3.34
N PRO A 28 -4.49 -10.70 -4.68
CA PRO A 28 -3.33 -11.00 -5.51
C PRO A 28 -2.34 -9.83 -5.52
N LEU A 29 -2.71 -8.66 -4.97
CA LEU A 29 -1.89 -7.46 -5.02
C LEU A 29 -0.81 -7.43 -3.93
N ARG A 30 0.31 -6.79 -4.24
CA ARG A 30 1.47 -6.59 -3.37
C ARG A 30 1.85 -5.11 -3.34
N SER A 31 2.28 -4.59 -2.18
CA SER A 31 2.91 -3.27 -2.08
C SER A 31 4.30 -3.26 -2.71
N ASP A 32 4.94 -2.09 -2.82
CA ASP A 32 6.36 -1.96 -3.22
C ASP A 32 7.31 -2.88 -2.46
N ARG A 33 6.98 -3.21 -1.21
CA ARG A 33 7.78 -4.08 -0.34
C ARG A 33 7.36 -5.55 -0.41
N GLY A 34 6.51 -5.93 -1.37
CA GLY A 34 6.01 -7.29 -1.54
C GLY A 34 4.96 -7.73 -0.52
N LYS A 35 4.42 -6.82 0.31
CA LYS A 35 3.39 -7.18 1.30
C LYS A 35 2.01 -7.29 0.65
N PRO A 36 1.20 -8.31 0.96
CA PRO A 36 -0.14 -8.44 0.39
C PRO A 36 -1.04 -7.29 0.85
N VAL A 37 -1.54 -6.48 -0.08
CA VAL A 37 -2.41 -5.35 0.24
C VAL A 37 -3.25 -4.96 -0.97
N HIS A 38 -4.53 -4.64 -0.77
CA HIS A 38 -5.35 -4.06 -1.83
C HIS A 38 -4.89 -2.65 -2.16
N LYS A 39 -5.05 -2.22 -3.42
CA LYS A 39 -4.79 -0.86 -3.87
C LYS A 39 -5.38 0.20 -2.93
N VAL A 40 -6.68 0.13 -2.69
CA VAL A 40 -7.42 1.06 -1.84
C VAL A 40 -7.00 0.99 -0.37
N CYS A 41 -6.59 -0.18 0.12
CA CYS A 41 -6.11 -0.32 1.50
C CYS A 41 -4.76 0.35 1.69
N ALA A 42 -3.87 0.20 0.72
CA ALA A 42 -2.58 0.86 0.73
C ALA A 42 -2.74 2.38 0.58
N GLU A 43 -3.54 2.87 -0.39
CA GLU A 43 -3.81 4.31 -0.55
C GLU A 43 -4.34 4.94 0.75
N ARG A 44 -5.32 4.31 1.41
CA ARG A 44 -5.83 4.76 2.73
C ARG A 44 -4.76 4.77 3.81
N TRP A 45 -3.88 3.77 3.81
CA TRP A 45 -2.77 3.71 4.77
C TRP A 45 -1.81 4.87 4.53
N TYR A 46 -1.43 5.17 3.29
CA TYR A 46 -0.61 6.34 2.95
C TYR A 46 -1.30 7.65 3.28
N ASP A 47 -2.59 7.82 3.02
CA ASP A 47 -3.30 9.04 3.40
C ASP A 47 -3.32 9.26 4.93
N THR A 48 -3.38 8.17 5.70
CA THR A 48 -3.35 8.22 7.17
C THR A 48 -1.93 8.49 7.71
N HIS A 49 -0.88 7.90 7.11
CA HIS A 49 0.49 7.97 7.62
C HIS A 49 1.38 9.03 6.93
N SER A 50 0.94 9.60 5.81
CA SER A 50 1.66 10.73 5.16
C SER A 50 1.60 12.01 5.99
N ARG A 51 0.82 12.03 7.07
CA ARG A 51 0.73 13.16 8.01
C ARG A 51 1.91 13.23 8.98
N GLU A 52 2.83 12.26 8.98
CA GLU A 52 4.00 12.25 9.89
C GLU A 52 5.31 12.75 9.23
N LYS A 53 5.29 13.15 7.96
CA LYS A 53 6.44 13.77 7.25
C LYS A 53 6.14 15.24 6.90
N GLY A 54 5.61 15.98 7.85
CA GLY A 54 5.30 17.41 7.70
C GLY A 54 5.06 18.17 9.01
N ASP A 55 5.48 17.63 10.15
CA ASP A 55 5.50 18.35 11.43
C ASP A 55 6.96 18.50 11.89
N SER A 56 7.69 19.31 11.13
CA SER A 56 8.93 19.97 11.55
C SER A 56 9.28 20.99 10.47
N GLU A 57 8.76 22.21 10.60
CA GLU A 57 9.60 23.38 10.85
C GLU A 57 8.70 24.56 11.25
N ASP A 58 8.78 24.90 12.53
CA ASP A 58 8.31 26.11 13.20
C ASP A 58 9.42 27.16 12.99
N ALA A 59 9.09 28.33 12.39
CA ALA A 59 9.77 29.66 12.48
C ALA A 59 9.63 30.50 11.19
#